data_AF-A0A5D0CXW9-F1
#
_entry.id   AF-A0A5D0CXW9-F1
#
_cell.length_a   1.000
_cell.length_b   1.000
_cell.length_c   1.000
_cell.angle_alpha   90.00
_cell.angle_beta   90.00
_cell.angle_gamma   90.00
#
_symmetry.space_group_name_H-M   'P 1'
#
loop_
_entity.id
_entity.type
_entity.pdbx_description
1 polymer ?
#
loop_
_entity_poly.entity_id
_entity_poly.type
_entity_poly.pdbx_seq_one_letter_code
_entity_poly.pdbx_strand_id
1 'polypeptide(L)' 'MISDEELNAFRLSGEKVRVVRDALPENDIRGIVVAWDDTHVLIRRPNRNVVKLDRRYSISPAKEPRISPEF' A
#
# COMPACT_ATOMS: atom_id res chain seq x y z
N MET A 1 0.24 7.97 -9.12
CA MET A 1 0.25 6.65 -9.80
C MET A 1 1.59 6.04 -9.43
N ILE A 2 1.60 4.95 -8.67
CA ILE A 2 2.86 4.34 -8.21
C ILE A 2 3.60 3.69 -9.39
N SER A 3 4.92 3.75 -9.43
CA SER A 3 5.72 3.08 -10.48
C SER A 3 5.95 1.59 -10.15
N ASP A 4 6.18 0.78 -11.17
CA ASP A 4 6.49 -0.64 -11.01
C ASP A 4 7.82 -0.84 -10.28
N GLU A 5 8.78 0.08 -10.47
CA GLU A 5 10.01 0.15 -9.70
C GLU A 5 9.77 0.30 -8.20
N GLU A 6 8.83 1.18 -7.80
CA GLU A 6 8.46 1.35 -6.39
C GLU A 6 7.76 0.10 -5.83
N LEU A 7 6.84 -0.49 -6.60
CA LEU A 7 6.19 -1.75 -6.21
C LEU A 7 7.20 -2.89 -6.06
N ASN A 8 8.19 -2.94 -6.94
CA ASN A 8 9.28 -3.90 -6.89
C ASN A 8 10.18 -3.67 -5.69
N ALA A 9 10.50 -2.41 -5.35
CA ALA A 9 11.24 -2.08 -4.14
C ALA A 9 10.48 -2.53 -2.88
N PHE A 10 9.17 -2.29 -2.81
CA PHE A 10 8.34 -2.76 -1.68
C PHE A 10 8.32 -4.28 -1.56
N ARG A 11 8.28 -5.00 -2.70
CA ARG A 11 8.33 -6.46 -2.72
C ARG A 11 9.70 -7.02 -2.32
N LEU A 12 10.79 -6.45 -2.83
CA LEU A 12 12.16 -6.85 -2.50
C LEU A 12 12.50 -6.56 -1.03
N SER A 13 12.04 -5.41 -0.52
CA SER A 13 12.21 -5.00 0.86
C SER A 13 11.29 -5.76 1.82
N GLY A 14 10.14 -6.26 1.32
CA GLY A 14 9.09 -6.83 2.17
C GLY A 14 8.48 -5.80 3.10
N GLU A 15 8.57 -4.52 2.74
CA GLU A 15 8.16 -3.42 3.60
C GLU A 15 6.63 -3.31 3.63
N LYS A 16 6.11 -2.93 4.80
CA LYS A 16 4.68 -2.69 4.96
C LYS A 16 4.32 -1.41 4.22
N VAL A 17 3.40 -1.50 3.28
CA VAL A 17 2.75 -0.38 2.61
C VAL A 17 1.37 -0.13 3.20
N ARG A 18 0.96 1.12 3.07
CA ARG A 18 -0.34 1.66 3.40
C ARG A 18 -1.00 2.12 2.12
N VAL A 19 -2.20 1.63 1.84
CA VAL A 19 -2.99 2.07 0.68
C VAL A 19 -4.18 2.87 1.18
N VAL A 20 -4.21 4.14 0.78
CA VAL A 20 -5.29 5.07 1.09
C VAL A 20 -6.32 4.98 -0.02
N ARG A 21 -7.45 4.32 0.29
CA ARG A 21 -8.57 4.14 -0.64
C ARG A 21 -9.50 5.36 -0.67
N ASP A 22 -9.66 5.98 0.49
CA ASP A 22 -10.54 7.11 0.76
C ASP A 22 -9.90 8.00 1.84
N ALA A 23 -10.36 9.25 1.98
CA ALA A 23 -9.91 10.16 3.04
C ALA A 23 -10.20 9.65 4.47
N LEU A 24 -10.90 8.51 4.59
CA LEU A 24 -11.25 7.87 5.84
C LEU A 24 -10.14 6.90 6.32
N PRO A 25 -9.65 7.06 7.57
CA PRO A 25 -8.62 6.19 8.15
C PRO A 25 -9.06 4.73 8.33
N GLU A 26 -10.37 4.47 8.37
CA GLU A 26 -10.92 3.11 8.53
C GLU A 26 -10.74 2.26 7.26
N ASN A 27 -10.63 2.91 6.10
CA ASN A 27 -10.42 2.25 4.81
C ASN A 27 -8.93 2.08 4.47
N ASP A 28 -8.04 2.43 5.40
CA ASP A 28 -6.60 2.36 5.24
C ASP A 28 -6.12 0.90 5.24
N ILE A 29 -5.55 0.46 4.13
CA ILE A 29 -5.09 -0.93 4.00
C ILE A 29 -3.61 -1.00 4.31
N ARG A 30 -3.25 -1.69 5.38
CA ARG A 30 -1.87 -1.93 5.77
C ARG A 30 -1.48 -3.37 5.48
N GLY A 31 -0.39 -3.56 4.73
CA GLY A 31 0.08 -4.89 4.34
C GLY A 31 1.38 -4.83 3.56
N ILE A 32 1.80 -5.94 2.97
CA ILE A 32 2.99 -6.00 2.11
C ILE A 32 2.57 -6.21 0.66
N VAL A 33 3.33 -5.64 -0.28
CA VAL A 33 3.14 -5.91 -1.71
C VAL A 33 3.60 -7.33 -2.00
N VAL A 34 2.71 -8.18 -2.50
CA VAL A 34 3.07 -9.56 -2.87
C VAL A 34 3.13 -9.75 -4.37
N ALA A 35 2.29 -9.03 -5.11
CA ALA A 35 2.25 -9.06 -6.57
C ALA A 35 1.54 -7.80 -7.07
N TRP A 36 1.74 -7.46 -8.35
CA TRP A 36 0.99 -6.43 -9.05
C TRP A 36 0.92 -6.79 -10.51
N ASP A 37 -0.09 -6.25 -11.16
CA ASP A 37 -0.32 -6.26 -12.59
C ASP A 37 -0.27 -4.82 -13.10
N ASP A 38 -0.54 -4.63 -14.38
CA ASP A 38 -0.56 -3.29 -15.00
C ASP A 38 -1.56 -2.34 -14.33
N THR A 39 -2.73 -2.88 -13.96
CA THR A 39 -3.87 -2.12 -13.45
C THR A 39 -4.11 -2.28 -11.95
N HIS A 40 -3.62 -3.36 -11.34
CA HIS A 40 -3.95 -3.72 -9.96
C HIS A 40 -2.73 -4.10 -9.14
N VAL A 41 -2.79 -3.92 -7.83
CA VAL A 41 -1.79 -4.37 -6.86
C VAL A 41 -2.43 -5.32 -5.85
N LEU A 42 -1.71 -6.38 -5.51
CA LEU A 42 -2.08 -7.36 -4.50
C LEU A 42 -1.31 -7.05 -3.21
N ILE A 43 -2.07 -6.71 -2.17
CA ILE A 43 -1.55 -6.42 -0.84
C ILE A 43 -1.95 -7.52 0.11
N ARG A 44 -0.97 -8.12 0.79
CA ARG A 44 -1.21 -9.10 1.84
C ARG A 44 -1.27 -8.42 3.19
N ARG A 45 -2.43 -8.51 3.85
CA ARG A 45 -2.65 -8.00 5.21
C ARG A 45 -2.01 -8.92 6.26
N PRO A 46 -1.69 -8.40 7.46
CA PRO A 46 -1.22 -9.22 8.58
C PRO A 46 -2.24 -10.30 9.00
N ASN A 47 -3.54 -10.07 8.76
CA ASN A 47 -4.62 -11.04 8.99
C ASN A 47 -4.64 -12.18 7.95
N ARG A 48 -3.55 -12.40 7.21
CA ARG A 48 -3.37 -13.35 6.09
C ARG A 48 -4.27 -13.15 4.86
N ASN A 49 -5.23 -12.23 4.90
CA ASN A 49 -6.06 -11.87 3.75
C ASN A 49 -5.25 -11.12 2.69
N VAL A 50 -5.41 -11.52 1.42
CA VAL A 50 -4.88 -10.80 0.26
C VAL A 50 -5.99 -9.95 -0.33
N VAL A 51 -5.73 -8.67 -0.54
CA VAL A 51 -6.67 -7.75 -1.17
C VAL A 51 -6.12 -7.25 -2.48
N LYS A 52 -6.98 -7.27 -3.50
CA LYS A 52 -6.71 -6.69 -4.82
C LYS A 52 -7.18 -5.24 -4.81
N LEU A 53 -6.26 -4.33 -5.08
CA LEU A 53 -6.49 -2.89 -5.10
C LEU A 53 -6.11 -2.35 -6.48
N ASP A 54 -6.75 -1.26 -6.87
CA ASP A 54 -6.45 -0.59 -8.13
C ASP A 54 -5.16 0.24 -7.98
N ARG A 55 -4.30 0.25 -9.00
CA ARG A 55 -3.04 1.02 -8.97
C ARG A 55 -3.26 2.54 -8.96
N ARG A 56 -4.50 2.97 -9.20
CA ARG A 56 -4.95 4.36 -9.05
C ARG A 56 -4.93 4.86 -7.60
N TYR A 57 -4.99 3.96 -6.62
CA TYR A 57 -4.97 4.35 -5.22
C TYR A 57 -3.58 4.85 -4.78
N SER A 58 -3.56 5.76 -3.81
CA SER A 58 -2.31 6.28 -3.26
C SER A 58 -1.71 5.25 -2.31
N ILE A 59 -0.51 4.78 -2.63
CA ILE A 59 0.25 3.80 -1.85
C ILE A 59 1.42 4.54 -1.23
N SER A 60 1.57 4.43 0.09
CA SER A 60 2.66 5.05 0.84
C SER A 60 3.31 4.02 1.77
N PRO A 61 4.61 4.13 2.08
CA PRO A 61 5.26 3.27 3.06
C PRO A 61 4.56 3.40 4.42
N ALA A 62 4.17 2.27 5.03
CA ALA A 62 3.55 2.25 6.36
C ALA A 62 4.56 2.54 7.48
N LYS A 63 5.87 2.53 7.15
CA LYS A 63 6.97 2.90 8.03
C LYS A 63 7.05 4.41 8.25
N GLU A 64 6.58 5.21 7.30
CA GLU A 64 6.41 6.64 7.55
C GLU A 64 5.27 6.83 8.56
N PRO A 65 5.52 7.51 9.69
CA PRO A 65 4.44 7.90 10.58
C PRO A 65 3.42 8.69 9.76
N ARG A 66 2.14 8.61 10.14
CA ARG A 66 1.15 9.54 9.59
C ARG A 66 1.71 10.93 9.85
N ILE A 67 2.09 11.66 8.81
CA ILE A 67 2.44 13.07 8.94
C ILE A 67 1.10 13.75 9.22
N SER A 68 0.66 13.70 10.48
CA SER A 68 -0.33 14.65 10.96
C SER A 68 0.33 16.01 10.80
N PRO A 69 -0.28 16.97 10.09
CA PRO A 69 0.20 18.34 10.16
C PRO A 69 0.23 18.70 11.64
N GLU A 70 1.40 19.09 12.13
CA GLU A 70 1.56 19.58 13.50
C GLU A 70 0.60 20.76 13.66
N PHE A 71 -0.20 20.72 14.74
CA PHE A 71 -1.18 21.74 15.09
C PHE A 71 -0.51 23.04 15.52
#